data_AF-A0A7J6SFC7-F1
#
_entry.id   AF-A0A7J6SFC7-F1
#
_cell.length_a   1.000
_cell.length_b   1.000
_cell.length_c   1.000
_cell.angle_alpha   90.00
_cell.angle_beta   90.00
_cell.angle_gamma   90.00
#
_symmetry.space_group_name_H-M   'P 1'
#
loop_
_entity.id
_entity.type
_entity.pdbx_description
1 polymer ?
#
loop_
_entity_poly.entity_id
_entity_poly.type
_entity_poly.pdbx_seq_one_letter_code
_entity_poly.pdbx_strand_id
1 'polypeptide(L)'
;KMHDEGPVKFLFDLMITDDAPHVAFLHLDEVDSAGHGSYWGSPHLFFIYYAALKNADGYVFKVLEALGQAGFEDETLVFITADHGGYRNTHGQWDTANTDTPAIFCSP
;
A
#
# COMPACT_ATOMS: atom_id res chain seq x y z
N LYS A 1 -7.61 13.38 10.88
CA LYS A 1 -8.68 12.39 10.61
C LYS A 1 -7.98 11.03 10.56
N MET A 2 -8.40 10.04 11.35
CA MET A 2 -7.90 8.68 11.13
C MET A 2 -8.45 8.22 9.78
N HIS A 3 -7.57 7.76 8.90
CA HIS A 3 -7.90 7.38 7.54
C HIS A 3 -8.69 6.07 7.54
N ASP A 4 -9.62 5.98 6.60
CA ASP A 4 -10.74 5.03 6.59
C ASP A 4 -10.26 3.64 6.13
N GLU A 5 -10.32 2.65 7.01
CA GLU A 5 -10.02 1.26 6.65
C GLU A 5 -11.05 0.65 5.69
N GLY A 6 -12.09 1.41 5.30
CA GLY A 6 -13.20 0.98 4.46
C GLY A 6 -12.81 0.15 3.23
N PRO A 7 -11.91 0.62 2.33
CA PRO A 7 -11.52 -0.14 1.15
C PRO A 7 -10.81 -1.46 1.47
N VAL A 8 -9.94 -1.45 2.48
CA VAL A 8 -9.19 -2.63 2.93
C VAL A 8 -10.13 -3.65 3.57
N LYS A 9 -11.04 -3.18 4.42
CA LYS A 9 -12.06 -4.02 5.05
C LYS A 9 -13.02 -4.60 4.01
N PHE A 10 -13.44 -3.80 3.04
CA PHE A 10 -14.29 -4.28 1.94
C PHE A 10 -13.60 -5.39 1.15
N LEU A 11 -12.32 -5.20 0.80
CA LEU A 11 -11.56 -6.23 0.11
C LEU A 11 -11.41 -7.50 0.96
N PHE A 12 -11.08 -7.35 2.25
CA PHE A 12 -11.02 -8.46 3.20
C PHE A 12 -12.34 -9.23 3.23
N ASP A 13 -13.46 -8.53 3.46
CA ASP A 13 -14.78 -9.13 3.57
C ASP A 13 -15.17 -9.87 2.27
N LEU A 14 -14.74 -9.36 1.11
CA LEU A 14 -15.00 -9.97 -0.20
C LEU A 14 -14.13 -11.21 -0.46
N MET A 15 -12.88 -11.21 0.00
CA MET A 15 -11.93 -12.32 -0.22
C MET A 15 -12.31 -13.60 0.53
N ILE A 16 -13.10 -13.50 1.59
CA ILE A 16 -13.53 -14.63 2.42
C ILE A 16 -14.91 -15.20 2.03
N THR A 17 -15.46 -14.80 0.88
CA THR A 17 -16.74 -15.33 0.37
C THR A 17 -16.53 -16.19 -0.87
N ASP A 18 -17.59 -16.91 -1.29
CA ASP A 18 -17.61 -17.65 -2.55
C ASP A 18 -17.54 -16.74 -3.80
N ASP A 19 -17.67 -15.42 -3.64
CA ASP A 19 -17.61 -14.42 -4.71
C ASP A 19 -16.22 -13.75 -4.81
N ALA A 20 -15.18 -14.35 -4.21
CA ALA A 20 -13.83 -13.81 -4.23
C ALA A 20 -13.33 -13.57 -5.67
N PRO A 21 -12.79 -12.37 -5.98
CA PRO A 21 -12.36 -12.04 -7.33
C PRO A 21 -11.02 -12.71 -7.68
N HIS A 22 -10.88 -13.14 -8.93
CA HIS A 22 -9.60 -13.66 -9.45
C HIS A 22 -8.50 -12.58 -9.54
N VAL A 23 -8.88 -11.31 -9.59
CA VAL A 23 -7.97 -10.16 -9.63
C VAL A 23 -8.56 -9.05 -8.80
N ALA A 24 -7.76 -8.51 -7.88
CA ALA A 24 -8.09 -7.32 -7.11
C ALA A 24 -6.99 -6.27 -7.25
N PHE A 25 -7.38 -5.00 -7.17
CA PHE A 25 -6.46 -3.86 -7.17
C PHE A 25 -6.80 -2.97 -5.98
N LEU A 26 -5.82 -2.79 -5.09
CA LEU A 26 -5.93 -1.94 -3.92
C LEU A 26 -4.94 -0.77 -4.08
N HIS A 27 -5.45 0.44 -4.06
CA HIS A 27 -4.66 1.67 -4.12
C HIS A 27 -4.72 2.37 -2.77
N LEU A 28 -3.56 2.68 -2.18
CA LEU A 28 -3.42 3.32 -0.88
C LEU A 28 -2.85 4.73 -1.09
N ASP A 29 -3.67 5.77 -0.90
CA ASP A 29 -3.30 7.16 -1.21
C ASP A 29 -2.57 7.87 -0.07
N GLU A 30 -2.60 7.30 1.14
CA GLU A 30 -2.30 8.04 2.36
C GLU A 30 -0.81 8.41 2.45
N VAL A 31 0.04 7.57 1.87
CA VAL A 31 1.50 7.77 1.84
C VAL A 31 1.86 8.94 0.93
N ASP A 32 1.18 9.10 -0.21
CA ASP A 32 1.36 10.24 -1.11
C ASP A 32 0.90 11.55 -0.46
N SER A 33 -0.31 11.53 0.11
CA SER A 33 -0.86 12.67 0.86
C SER A 33 0.07 13.11 2.00
N ALA A 34 0.63 12.15 2.75
CA ALA A 34 1.62 12.43 3.79
C ALA A 34 2.93 12.99 3.21
N GLY A 35 3.39 12.48 2.08
CA GLY A 35 4.55 13.00 1.37
C GLY A 35 4.38 14.46 0.97
N HIS A 36 3.24 14.83 0.40
CA HIS A 36 2.92 16.21 0.06
C HIS A 36 2.89 17.12 1.30
N GLY A 37 2.36 16.62 2.43
CA GLY A 37 2.24 17.39 3.66
C GLY A 37 3.53 17.50 4.49
N SER A 38 4.43 16.52 4.39
CA SER A 38 5.53 16.35 5.35
C SER A 38 6.88 15.91 4.77
N TYR A 39 6.95 15.84 3.45
CA TYR A 39 8.08 15.44 2.65
C TYR A 39 8.38 13.94 2.63
N TRP A 40 8.56 13.39 1.43
CA TRP A 40 9.01 12.01 1.25
C TRP A 40 10.36 11.77 1.92
N GLY A 41 10.46 10.70 2.71
CA GLY A 41 11.70 10.23 3.32
C GLY A 41 12.38 11.23 4.26
N SER A 42 11.70 12.29 4.70
CA SER A 42 12.32 13.35 5.50
C SER A 42 12.61 12.89 6.93
N PRO A 43 13.87 12.97 7.41
CA PRO A 43 14.19 12.70 8.81
C PRO A 43 13.73 13.82 9.75
N HIS A 44 13.50 15.05 9.25
CA HIS A 44 13.05 16.18 10.07
C HIS A 44 11.54 16.17 10.36
N LEU A 45 10.75 15.59 9.46
CA LEU A 45 9.30 15.42 9.59
C LEU A 45 8.91 13.94 9.60
N PHE A 46 9.86 13.12 10.06
CA PHE A 46 9.84 11.66 10.06
C PHE A 46 8.51 11.08 10.53
N PHE A 47 7.91 11.68 11.56
CA PHE A 47 6.73 11.12 12.19
C PHE A 47 5.49 11.02 11.28
N ILE A 48 5.29 11.91 10.30
CA ILE A 48 4.05 11.91 9.51
C ILE A 48 4.16 10.90 8.36
N TYR A 49 5.18 11.03 7.50
CA TYR A 49 5.39 10.13 6.37
C TYR A 49 5.57 8.68 6.81
N TYR A 50 6.42 8.41 7.81
CA TYR A 50 6.66 7.03 8.26
C TYR A 50 5.48 6.45 9.05
N ALA A 51 4.64 7.28 9.70
CA ALA A 51 3.40 6.77 10.29
C ALA A 51 2.39 6.37 9.21
N ALA A 52 2.25 7.15 8.14
CA ALA A 52 1.42 6.77 7.00
C ALA A 52 1.93 5.49 6.34
N LEU A 53 3.24 5.37 6.14
CA LEU A 53 3.87 4.16 5.61
C LEU A 53 3.61 2.94 6.50
N LYS A 54 3.71 3.09 7.83
CA LYS A 54 3.39 2.03 8.80
C LYS A 54 1.92 1.61 8.76
N ASN A 55 1.00 2.54 8.53
CA ASN A 55 -0.41 2.21 8.38
C ASN A 55 -0.66 1.42 7.08
N ALA A 56 -0.04 1.85 5.97
CA ALA A 56 -0.11 1.13 4.70
C ALA A 56 0.44 -0.30 4.81
N ASP A 57 1.57 -0.48 5.49
CA ASP A 57 2.14 -1.81 5.83
C ASP A 57 1.13 -2.67 6.63
N GLY A 58 0.45 -2.09 7.61
CA GLY A 58 -0.61 -2.78 8.35
C GLY A 58 -1.81 -3.18 7.48
N TYR A 59 -2.15 -2.41 6.45
CA TYR A 59 -3.18 -2.78 5.49
C TYR A 59 -2.76 -3.94 4.59
N VAL A 60 -1.50 -3.95 4.14
CA VAL A 60 -0.93 -5.12 3.42
C VAL A 60 -1.02 -6.37 4.29
N PHE A 61 -0.65 -6.28 5.57
CA PHE A 61 -0.77 -7.41 6.50
C PHE A 61 -2.21 -7.96 6.57
N LYS A 62 -3.23 -7.11 6.67
CA LYS A 62 -4.63 -7.54 6.71
C LYS A 62 -5.06 -8.28 5.43
N VAL A 63 -4.56 -7.87 4.26
CA VAL A 63 -4.83 -8.57 3.00
C VAL A 63 -4.19 -9.94 2.98
N LEU A 64 -2.92 -10.04 3.40
CA LEU A 64 -2.22 -11.33 3.50
C LEU A 64 -2.91 -12.28 4.49
N GLU A 65 -3.35 -11.76 5.64
CA GLU A 65 -4.13 -12.52 6.61
C GLU A 65 -5.46 -13.03 6.02
N ALA A 66 -6.14 -12.21 5.20
CA ALA A 66 -7.36 -12.62 4.49
C ALA A 66 -7.12 -13.80 3.55
N LEU A 67 -6.02 -13.75 2.77
CA LEU A 67 -5.64 -14.82 1.85
C LEU A 67 -5.36 -16.12 2.60
N GLY A 68 -4.66 -16.05 3.72
CA GLY A 68 -4.42 -17.21 4.59
C GLY A 68 -5.72 -17.78 5.17
N GLN A 69 -6.65 -16.94 5.63
CA GLN A 69 -7.95 -17.37 6.15
C GLN A 69 -8.86 -18.00 5.09
N ALA A 70 -8.83 -17.47 3.87
CA ALA A 70 -9.59 -18.00 2.74
C ALA A 70 -8.96 -19.26 2.13
N GLY A 71 -7.70 -19.57 2.47
CA GLY A 71 -6.98 -20.72 1.93
C GLY A 71 -6.41 -20.50 0.52
N PHE A 72 -6.24 -19.25 0.09
CA PHE A 72 -5.75 -18.89 -1.25
C PHE A 72 -4.29 -18.43 -1.26
N GLU A 73 -3.58 -18.45 -0.12
CA GLU A 73 -2.21 -17.94 0.01
C GLU A 73 -1.23 -18.59 -0.99
N ASP A 74 -1.31 -19.92 -1.18
CA ASP A 74 -0.44 -20.68 -2.11
C ASP A 74 -0.84 -20.54 -3.59
N GLU A 75 -2.00 -19.95 -3.88
CA GLU A 75 -2.56 -19.82 -5.24
C GLU A 75 -2.62 -18.36 -5.70
N THR A 76 -2.19 -17.41 -4.86
CA THR A 76 -2.30 -15.97 -5.12
C THR A 76 -0.93 -15.33 -5.26
N LEU A 77 -0.66 -14.73 -6.42
CA LEU A 77 0.43 -13.79 -6.57
C LEU A 77 0.04 -12.43 -6.00
N VAL A 78 0.75 -11.97 -4.98
CA VAL A 78 0.65 -10.60 -4.46
C VAL A 78 1.76 -9.76 -5.07
N PHE A 79 1.37 -8.69 -5.79
CA PHE A 79 2.30 -7.72 -6.35
C PHE A 79 2.12 -6.36 -5.67
N ILE A 80 3.19 -5.87 -5.04
CA ILE A 80 3.21 -4.57 -4.36
C ILE A 80 4.17 -3.65 -5.09
N THR A 81 3.68 -2.48 -5.47
CA THR A 81 4.48 -1.43 -6.11
C THR A 81 3.93 -0.05 -5.79
N ALA A 82 4.63 0.98 -6.28
CA ALA A 82 4.16 2.35 -6.29
C ALA A 82 4.16 2.87 -7.72
N ASP A 83 3.27 3.82 -8.01
CA ASP A 83 3.17 4.51 -9.30
C ASP A 83 4.25 5.59 -9.47
N HIS A 84 4.70 6.19 -8.36
CA HIS A 84 5.83 7.11 -8.33
C HIS A 84 6.56 7.15 -6.98
N GLY A 85 7.73 7.77 -6.99
CA GLY A 85 8.44 8.25 -5.79
C GLY A 85 8.15 9.73 -5.52
N GLY A 86 9.03 10.43 -4.82
CA GLY A 86 8.85 11.86 -4.56
C GLY A 86 10.07 12.51 -3.92
N TYR A 87 10.17 13.83 -4.06
CA TYR A 87 11.24 14.62 -3.45
C TYR A 87 10.69 15.89 -2.80
N ARG A 88 11.05 16.12 -1.54
CA ARG A 88 10.43 17.17 -0.70
C ARG A 88 8.92 16.98 -0.72
N ASN A 89 8.11 17.97 -1.11
CA ASN A 89 6.65 17.91 -1.12
C ASN A 89 6.04 17.79 -2.53
N THR A 90 6.82 17.35 -3.52
CA THR A 90 6.36 17.23 -4.90
C THR A 90 6.89 15.95 -5.54
N HIS A 91 6.30 15.60 -6.68
CA HIS A 91 6.76 14.52 -7.52
C HIS A 91 6.59 14.89 -9.02
N GLY A 92 7.04 14.01 -9.92
CA GLY A 92 6.89 14.16 -11.37
C GLY A 92 8.15 14.63 -12.12
N GLN A 93 9.29 14.71 -11.45
CA GLN A 93 10.57 14.94 -12.12
C GLN A 93 11.09 13.66 -12.78
N TRP A 94 11.89 13.80 -13.84
CA TRP A 94 12.60 12.67 -14.46
C TRP A 94 13.93 12.42 -13.72
N ASP A 95 13.83 11.96 -12.48
CA ASP A 95 14.96 11.57 -11.64
C ASP A 95 14.63 10.33 -10.82
N THR A 96 15.67 9.67 -10.28
CA THR A 96 15.54 8.40 -9.56
C THR A 96 14.67 8.52 -8.31
N ALA A 97 14.62 9.68 -7.64
CA ALA A 97 13.78 9.86 -6.47
C ALA A 97 12.27 9.80 -6.81
N ASN A 98 11.92 10.11 -8.05
CA ASN A 98 10.55 10.13 -8.56
C ASN A 98 10.18 8.89 -9.36
N THR A 99 11.14 8.26 -10.04
CA THR A 99 10.86 7.16 -10.97
C THR A 99 11.23 5.78 -10.44
N ASP A 100 12.12 5.68 -9.44
CA ASP A 100 12.50 4.39 -8.89
C ASP A 100 11.47 3.97 -7.84
N THR A 101 10.60 3.03 -8.21
CA THR A 101 9.56 2.50 -7.33
C THR A 101 9.89 1.07 -6.89
N PRO A 102 9.47 0.65 -5.68
CA PRO A 102 9.64 -0.73 -5.25
C PRO A 102 8.77 -1.65 -6.11
N ALA A 103 9.25 -2.86 -6.34
CA ALA A 103 8.48 -3.93 -6.94
C ALA A 103 8.73 -5.21 -6.13
N ILE A 104 7.70 -5.67 -5.42
CA ILE A 104 7.74 -6.87 -4.59
C ILE A 104 6.71 -7.86 -5.15
N PHE A 105 7.18 -9.04 -5.51
CA PHE A 105 6.35 -10.15 -5.94
C PHE A 105 6.40 -11.23 -4.87
N CYS A 106 5.26 -11.52 -4.26
CA CYS A 106 5.12 -12.54 -3.22
C CYS A 106 4.16 -13.62 -3.71
N SER A 107 4.67 -14.83 -3.80
CA SER A 107 3.94 -16.08 -3.95
C SER A 107 4.74 -17.10 -3.15
N PRO A 108 4.09 -18.02 -2.42
CA PRO A 108 4.77 -19.21 -1.88
C PRO A 108 5.54 -19.99 -2.96
#